data_AF-A0A2S8HDF0-F1
#
_entry.id   AF-A0A2S8HDF0-F1
#
_cell.length_a   1.000
_cell.length_b   1.000
_cell.length_c   1.000
_cell.angle_alpha   90.00
_cell.angle_beta   90.00
_cell.angle_gamma   90.00
#
_symmetry.space_group_name_H-M   'P 1'
#
loop_
_entity.id
_entity.type
_entity.pdbx_description
1 polymer ?
#
loop_
_entity_poly.entity_id
_entity_poly.type
_entity_poly.pdbx_seq_one_letter_code
_entity_poly.pdbx_strand_id
1 'polypeptide(L)'
;AAMGLGYWRSMGLVILPQALKLVIPGIVNTFIALFKDTSLVIIIGLFDLLNSVKQAAADPQWLGMATEGYVFAALVFWIFCFGMSRYSMHLERKLDTGHKR
;
A
#
# COMPACT_ATOMS: atom_id res chain seq x y z
N ALA A 1 -27.53 -16.45 29.15
CA ALA A 1 -28.64 -15.72 28.48
C ALA A 1 -29.39 -14.76 29.44
N ALA A 2 -28.68 -14.06 30.34
CA ALA A 2 -29.30 -13.52 31.58
C ALA A 2 -29.66 -12.01 31.57
N MET A 3 -29.50 -11.28 30.45
CA MET A 3 -29.71 -9.81 30.42
C MET A 3 -30.92 -9.35 29.59
N GLY A 4 -31.78 -10.25 29.09
CA GLY A 4 -32.99 -9.89 28.33
C GLY A 4 -32.74 -9.14 27.00
N LEU A 5 -31.48 -9.04 26.56
CA LEU A 5 -31.09 -8.40 25.31
C LEU A 5 -31.36 -9.34 24.14
N GLY A 6 -32.27 -8.96 23.24
CA GLY A 6 -32.49 -9.68 21.99
C GLY A 6 -31.23 -9.72 21.11
N TYR A 7 -31.18 -10.69 20.18
CA TYR A 7 -30.03 -10.99 19.32
C TYR A 7 -29.40 -9.74 18.69
N TRP A 8 -30.22 -8.86 18.12
CA TRP A 8 -29.78 -7.61 17.48
C TRP A 8 -29.16 -6.59 18.44
N ARG A 9 -29.69 -6.49 19.66
CA ARG A 9 -29.14 -5.61 20.70
C ARG A 9 -27.81 -6.13 21.24
N SER A 10 -27.70 -7.44 21.43
CA SER A 10 -26.43 -8.07 21.84
C SER A 10 -25.36 -7.96 20.75
N MET A 11 -25.74 -8.16 19.49
CA MET A 11 -24.82 -8.05 18.35
C MET A 11 -24.25 -6.62 18.24
N GLY A 12 -25.10 -5.60 18.25
CA GLY A 12 -24.67 -4.21 18.05
C GLY A 12 -23.94 -3.57 19.24
N LEU A 13 -24.39 -3.83 20.47
CA LEU A 13 -23.88 -3.14 21.67
C LEU A 13 -22.76 -3.90 22.39
N VAL A 14 -22.67 -5.21 22.17
CA VAL A 14 -21.75 -6.07 22.95
C VAL A 14 -20.74 -6.72 22.02
N ILE A 15 -21.19 -7.44 20.99
CA ILE A 15 -20.30 -8.28 20.17
C ILE A 15 -19.49 -7.44 19.18
N LEU A 16 -20.12 -6.54 18.44
CA LEU A 16 -19.46 -5.68 17.44
C LEU A 16 -18.34 -4.81 18.04
N PRO A 17 -18.54 -4.03 19.12
CA PRO A 17 -17.47 -3.20 19.68
C PRO A 17 -16.33 -4.03 20.29
N GLN A 18 -16.59 -5.26 20.74
CA GLN A 18 -15.55 -6.17 21.23
C GLN A 18 -14.74 -6.78 20.08
N ALA A 19 -15.41 -7.22 19.02
CA ALA A 19 -14.78 -7.77 17.83
C ALA A 19 -13.87 -6.74 17.14
N LEU A 20 -14.33 -5.49 17.00
CA LEU A 20 -13.52 -4.40 16.43
C LEU A 20 -12.22 -4.18 17.21
N LYS A 21 -12.27 -4.14 18.55
CA LYS A 21 -11.07 -3.98 19.39
C LYS A 21 -10.08 -5.13 19.25
N LEU A 22 -10.54 -6.35 18.96
CA LEU A 22 -9.70 -7.51 18.71
C LEU A 22 -9.07 -7.51 17.31
N VAL A 23 -9.79 -7.02 16.30
CA VAL A 23 -9.37 -7.10 14.89
C VAL A 23 -8.50 -5.90 14.48
N ILE A 24 -8.72 -4.71 15.06
CA ILE A 24 -7.93 -3.50 14.77
C ILE A 24 -6.41 -3.72 14.92
N PRO A 25 -5.89 -4.32 16.02
CA PRO A 25 -4.47 -4.58 16.16
C PRO A 25 -3.89 -5.45 15.03
N GLY A 26 -4.64 -6.48 14.60
CA GLY A 26 -4.25 -7.35 13.50
C GLY A 26 -4.19 -6.61 12.16
N ILE A 27 -5.18 -5.77 11.88
CA ILE A 27 -5.23 -4.94 10.66
C ILE A 27 -4.05 -3.96 10.63
N VAL A 28 -3.76 -3.27 11.74
CA VAL A 28 -2.63 -2.33 11.81
C VAL A 28 -1.30 -3.06 11.56
N ASN A 29 -1.12 -4.25 12.11
CA ASN A 29 0.07 -5.05 11.87
C ASN A 29 0.22 -5.45 10.39
N THR A 30 -0.87 -5.88 9.75
CA THR A 30 -0.89 -6.16 8.30
C THR A 30 -0.61 -4.91 7.47
N PHE A 31 -1.12 -3.75 7.87
CA PHE A 31 -0.86 -2.48 7.17
C PHE A 31 0.61 -2.08 7.25
N ILE A 32 1.24 -2.21 8.42
CA ILE A 32 2.68 -1.95 8.60
C ILE A 32 3.52 -2.93 7.75
N ALA A 33 3.16 -4.21 7.71
CA ALA A 33 3.84 -5.20 6.88
C ALA A 33 3.74 -4.84 5.39
N LEU A 34 2.53 -4.54 4.90
CA LEU A 34 2.31 -4.08 3.52
C LEU A 34 3.10 -2.81 3.20
N PHE A 35 3.16 -1.86 4.12
CA PHE A 35 3.92 -0.62 3.92
C PHE A 35 5.42 -0.89 3.80
N LYS A 36 5.96 -1.82 4.61
CA LYS A 36 7.37 -2.24 4.54
C LYS A 36 7.69 -2.96 3.25
N ASP A 37 6.89 -3.95 2.88
CA ASP A 37 7.11 -4.75 1.66
C ASP A 37 7.02 -3.87 0.41
N THR A 38 6.10 -2.91 0.41
CA THR A 38 5.94 -1.95 -0.68
C THR A 38 7.08 -0.94 -0.74
N SER A 39 7.49 -0.37 0.40
CA SER A 39 8.60 0.58 0.45
C SER A 39 9.92 -0.08 0.03
N LEU A 40 10.16 -1.32 0.45
CA LEU A 40 11.34 -2.09 0.08
C LEU A 40 11.36 -2.39 -1.44
N VAL A 41 10.23 -2.78 -2.03
CA VAL A 41 10.10 -3.00 -3.48
C VAL A 41 10.35 -1.71 -4.28
N ILE A 42 9.82 -0.56 -3.83
CA ILE A 42 10.08 0.73 -4.50
C ILE A 42 11.56 1.10 -4.41
N ILE A 43 12.18 0.95 -3.23
CA ILE A 43 13.58 1.30 -3.02
C ILE A 43 14.48 0.42 -3.89
N ILE A 44 14.30 -0.91 -3.86
CA ILE A 44 15.08 -1.83 -4.70
C ILE A 44 14.84 -1.53 -6.18
N GLY A 45 13.59 -1.38 -6.61
CA GLY A 45 13.26 -1.10 -8.01
C GLY A 45 13.83 0.25 -8.49
N LEU A 46 13.81 1.29 -7.66
CA LEU A 46 14.40 2.59 -7.99
C LEU A 46 15.93 2.51 -8.04
N PHE A 47 16.58 1.83 -7.10
CA PHE A 47 18.02 1.63 -7.11
C PHE A 47 18.49 0.81 -8.31
N ASP A 48 17.76 -0.24 -8.66
CA ASP A 48 18.09 -1.12 -9.79
C ASP A 48 17.93 -0.37 -11.13
N LEU A 49 16.82 0.36 -11.28
CA LEU A 49 16.55 1.14 -12.48
C LEU A 49 17.52 2.32 -12.62
N LEU A 50 17.81 3.06 -11.56
CA LEU A 50 18.81 4.14 -11.58
C LEU A 50 20.22 3.63 -11.86
N ASN A 51 20.62 2.47 -11.31
CA ASN A 51 21.92 1.87 -11.62
C ASN A 51 21.99 1.39 -13.06
N SER A 52 20.91 0.80 -13.58
CA SER A 52 20.84 0.37 -14.98
C SER A 52 20.94 1.56 -15.95
N VAL A 53 20.22 2.65 -15.69
CA VAL A 53 20.32 3.89 -16.49
C VAL A 53 21.70 4.53 -16.38
N LYS A 54 22.31 4.54 -15.19
CA LYS A 54 23.69 5.05 -15.01
C LYS A 54 24.72 4.22 -15.81
N GLN A 55 24.58 2.90 -15.82
CA GLN A 55 25.46 2.02 -16.59
C GLN A 55 25.26 2.22 -18.09
N ALA A 56 24.02 2.29 -18.57
CA ALA A 56 23.72 2.54 -19.97
C ALA A 56 24.20 3.93 -20.44
N ALA A 57 24.12 4.95 -19.58
CA ALA A 57 24.60 6.30 -19.90
C ALA A 57 26.14 6.45 -19.87
N ALA A 58 26.85 5.49 -19.25
CA ALA A 58 28.31 5.44 -19.27
C ALA A 58 28.87 4.72 -20.51
N ASP A 59 28.01 4.05 -21.29
CA ASP A 59 28.39 3.36 -22.52
C ASP A 59 28.53 4.36 -23.69
N PRO A 60 29.70 4.44 -24.35
CA PRO A 60 29.94 5.38 -25.46
C PRO A 60 28.96 5.24 -26.63
N GLN A 61 28.33 4.07 -26.80
CA GLN A 61 27.31 3.84 -27.85
C GLN A 61 25.98 4.53 -27.56
N TRP A 62 25.73 4.94 -26.32
CA TRP A 62 24.42 5.44 -25.84
C TRP A 62 24.45 6.93 -25.42
N LEU A 63 25.54 7.65 -25.72
CA LEU A 63 25.84 9.04 -25.34
C LEU A 63 24.81 10.13 -25.78
N GLY A 64 23.65 9.75 -26.33
CA GLY A 64 22.54 10.65 -26.65
C GLY A 64 21.13 10.12 -26.27
N MET A 65 21.00 8.86 -25.85
CA MET A 65 19.71 8.22 -25.50
C MET A 65 19.41 8.26 -23.99
N ALA A 66 20.27 8.89 -23.19
CA ALA A 66 20.07 9.03 -21.74
C ALA A 66 18.71 9.65 -21.40
N THR A 67 18.24 10.62 -22.20
CA THR A 67 16.91 11.24 -22.03
C THR A 67 15.77 10.24 -22.21
N GLU A 68 15.85 9.33 -23.20
CA GLU A 68 14.84 8.28 -23.41
C GLU A 68 14.83 7.29 -22.24
N GLY A 69 16.01 6.95 -21.70
CA GLY A 69 16.14 6.11 -20.50
C GLY A 69 15.50 6.74 -19.26
N TYR A 70 15.70 8.04 -19.03
CA TYR A 70 15.04 8.76 -17.93
C TYR A 70 13.53 8.91 -18.12
N VAL A 71 13.05 9.11 -19.36
CA VAL A 71 11.60 9.17 -19.65
C VAL A 71 10.94 7.81 -19.43
N PHE A 72 11.58 6.72 -19.87
CA PHE A 72 11.12 5.36 -19.59
C PHE A 72 11.09 5.06 -18.08
N ALA A 73 12.15 5.42 -17.36
CA ALA A 73 12.20 5.34 -15.90
C ALA A 73 11.04 6.09 -15.24
N ALA A 74 10.77 7.32 -15.68
CA ALA A 74 9.68 8.14 -15.15
C ALA A 74 8.30 7.53 -15.43
N LEU A 75 8.08 6.96 -16.62
CA LEU A 75 6.83 6.27 -16.96
C LEU A 75 6.61 5.01 -16.12
N VAL A 76 7.64 4.19 -15.95
CA VAL A 76 7.58 3.00 -15.10
C VAL A 76 7.26 3.41 -13.65
N PHE A 77 7.97 4.42 -13.13
CA PHE A 77 7.72 4.95 -11.79
C PHE A 77 6.30 5.48 -11.64
N TRP A 78 5.79 6.20 -12.65
CA TRP A 78 4.42 6.69 -12.67
C TRP A 78 3.39 5.55 -12.64
N ILE A 79 3.59 4.48 -13.42
CA ILE A 79 2.71 3.30 -13.42
C ILE A 79 2.70 2.63 -12.04
N PHE A 80 3.87 2.46 -11.41
CA PHE A 80 3.96 1.85 -10.08
C PHE A 80 3.30 2.74 -9.01
N CYS A 81 3.64 4.03 -8.95
CA CYS A 81 3.00 4.97 -8.02
C CYS A 81 1.49 5.06 -8.23
N PHE A 82 1.04 5.05 -9.49
CA PHE A 82 -0.39 5.05 -9.81
C PHE A 82 -1.06 3.75 -9.38
N GLY A 83 -0.48 2.59 -9.68
CA GLY A 83 -1.00 1.28 -9.26
C GLY A 83 -1.13 1.18 -7.74
N MET A 84 -0.10 1.63 -7.03
CA MET A 84 -0.06 1.66 -5.56
C MET A 84 -1.08 2.64 -4.96
N SER A 85 -1.22 3.83 -5.54
CA SER A 85 -2.23 4.82 -5.15
C SER A 85 -3.64 4.28 -5.36
N ARG A 86 -3.89 3.59 -6.48
CA ARG A 86 -5.20 2.95 -6.77
C ARG A 86 -5.49 1.79 -5.82
N TYR A 87 -4.47 0.99 -5.50
CA TYR A 87 -4.59 -0.10 -4.53
C TYR A 87 -4.85 0.44 -3.11
N SER A 88 -4.11 1.47 -2.70
CA SER A 88 -4.31 2.17 -1.42
C SER A 88 -5.74 2.71 -1.31
N MET A 89 -6.23 3.44 -2.31
CA MET A 89 -7.60 3.94 -2.35
C MET A 89 -8.67 2.84 -2.40
N HIS A 90 -8.35 1.65 -2.92
CA HIS A 90 -9.26 0.50 -2.89
C HIS A 90 -9.29 -0.12 -1.49
N LEU A 91 -8.13 -0.22 -0.84
CA LEU A 91 -7.99 -0.72 0.52
C LEU A 91 -8.67 0.22 1.52
N GLU A 92 -8.46 1.53 1.37
CA GLU A 92 -9.03 2.58 2.21
C GLU A 92 -10.56 2.61 2.11
N ARG A 93 -11.12 2.49 0.90
CA ARG A 93 -12.58 2.31 0.70
C ARG A 93 -13.14 1.03 1.31
N LYS A 94 -12.33 -0.02 1.45
CA LYS A 94 -12.71 -1.27 2.12
C LYS A 94 -12.55 -1.21 3.64
N LEU A 95 -11.72 -0.29 4.14
CA LEU A 95 -11.40 -0.14 5.56
C LEU A 95 -12.18 0.99 6.25
N ASP A 96 -12.83 1.89 5.48
CA ASP A 96 -13.62 3.03 5.97
C ASP A 96 -14.99 2.66 6.58
N THR A 97 -14.99 1.63 7.44
CA THR A 97 -16.12 1.25 8.31
C THR A 97 -15.79 1.42 9.80
N GLY A 98 -14.73 2.17 10.14
CA GLY A 98 -14.10 2.11 11.47
C GLY A 98 -14.19 3.34 12.38
N HIS A 99 -14.47 4.56 11.90
CA HIS A 99 -14.31 5.76 12.76
C HIS A 99 -15.42 6.81 12.64
N LYS A 100 -16.42 6.69 13.52
CA LYS A 100 -17.01 7.86 14.22
C LYS A 100 -17.27 7.52 15.68
N ARG A 101 -16.30 7.94 16.52
CA ARG A 101 -16.32 8.14 17.98
C ARG A 101 -16.47 6.92 18.90
#